data_AF-A0A943YJG2-F1
#
_entry.id   AF-A0A943YJG2-F1
#
_cell.length_a   1.000
_cell.length_b   1.000
_cell.length_c   1.000
_cell.angle_alpha   90.00
_cell.angle_beta   90.00
_cell.angle_gamma   90.00
#
_symmetry.space_group_name_H-M   'P 1'
#
loop_
_entity.id
_entity.type
_entity.pdbx_description
1 polymer ?
#
loop_
_entity_poly.entity_id
_entity_poly.type
_entity_poly.pdbx_seq_one_letter_code
_entity_poly.pdbx_strand_id
1 'polypeptide(L)'
;MGGKARKPFPPWQSSRKDDGFNMLSNTLTHSEAFRCLSGKQKSLYLLCMQQLKAVMTPRKIYPSVDQVCRDDTFFLTFSTACNDGLYKVKSESTFRRDMAKLQEVGLIRCISNGKNRRIKSVYQMSFEWQAYKLENTLAK
;
A
#
# COMPACT_ATOMS: atom_id res chain seq x y z
N MET A 1 24.87 -4.53 -24.79
CA MET A 1 25.07 -4.48 -23.32
C MET A 1 24.33 -5.65 -22.68
N GLY A 2 25.05 -6.67 -22.21
CA GLY A 2 24.44 -7.83 -21.56
C GLY A 2 23.94 -7.47 -20.17
N GLY A 3 22.62 -7.45 -19.95
CA GLY A 3 22.05 -7.29 -18.62
C GLY A 3 22.48 -8.46 -17.73
N LYS A 4 23.02 -8.17 -16.55
CA LYS A 4 23.32 -9.22 -15.56
C LYS A 4 22.03 -10.01 -15.28
N ALA A 5 22.07 -11.33 -15.45
CA ALA A 5 20.97 -12.20 -15.11
C ALA A 5 20.56 -11.96 -13.64
N ARG A 6 19.25 -11.86 -13.37
CA ARG A 6 18.75 -11.72 -12.01
C ARG A 6 19.14 -12.95 -11.22
N LYS A 7 19.73 -12.75 -10.04
CA LYS A 7 19.99 -13.87 -9.12
C LYS A 7 18.64 -14.48 -8.73
N PRO A 8 18.47 -15.82 -8.81
CA PRO A 8 17.24 -16.46 -8.37
C PRO A 8 17.05 -16.26 -6.87
N PHE A 9 15.80 -16.29 -6.42
CA PHE A 9 15.50 -16.30 -4.99
C PHE A 9 16.10 -17.55 -4.33
N PRO A 10 16.58 -17.45 -3.08
CA PRO A 10 16.98 -18.63 -2.33
C PRO A 10 15.75 -19.53 -2.09
N PRO A 11 15.93 -20.87 -2.00
CA PRO A 11 14.79 -21.81 -1.92
C PRO A 11 13.86 -21.60 -0.72
N TRP A 12 14.36 -21.03 0.38
CA TRP A 12 13.54 -20.71 1.56
C TRP A 12 12.64 -19.48 1.35
N GLN A 13 12.91 -18.67 0.33
CA GLN A 13 12.16 -17.43 0.04
C GLN A 13 11.12 -17.62 -1.07
N SER A 14 11.43 -18.43 -2.10
CA SER A 14 10.46 -18.76 -3.14
C SER A 14 10.74 -20.12 -3.77
N SER A 15 9.65 -20.83 -4.09
CA SER A 15 9.68 -22.04 -4.92
C SER A 15 9.74 -21.73 -6.42
N ARG A 16 9.60 -20.46 -6.83
CA ARG A 16 9.57 -20.00 -8.22
C ARG A 16 10.81 -19.17 -8.54
N LYS A 17 11.34 -19.34 -9.77
CA LYS A 17 12.52 -18.59 -10.23
C LYS A 17 12.21 -17.10 -10.45
N ASP A 18 11.01 -16.78 -10.95
CA ASP A 18 10.57 -15.43 -11.29
C ASP A 18 9.38 -14.97 -10.43
N ASP A 19 9.51 -15.09 -9.11
CA ASP A 19 8.42 -14.70 -8.20
C ASP A 19 8.32 -13.19 -7.98
N GLY A 20 7.11 -12.74 -7.65
CA GLY A 20 6.85 -11.36 -7.28
C GLY A 20 7.20 -11.10 -5.82
N PHE A 21 7.67 -9.89 -5.51
CA PHE A 21 7.88 -9.46 -4.13
C PHE A 21 7.56 -7.97 -3.96
N ASN A 22 7.31 -7.60 -2.70
CA ASN A 22 7.20 -6.20 -2.28
C ASN A 22 8.56 -5.74 -1.77
N MET A 23 9.12 -4.70 -2.40
CA MET A 23 10.35 -4.08 -1.92
C MET A 23 10.02 -3.16 -0.74
N LEU A 24 10.57 -3.47 0.42
CA LEU A 24 10.52 -2.61 1.60
C LEU A 24 11.93 -2.17 1.93
N SER A 25 12.14 -0.87 2.06
CA SER A 25 13.43 -0.37 2.52
C SER A 25 13.55 -0.54 4.04
N ASN A 26 14.77 -0.75 4.52
CA ASN A 26 15.05 -0.77 5.96
C ASN A 26 14.68 0.58 6.60
N THR A 27 14.84 1.70 5.90
CA THR A 27 14.44 3.02 6.41
C THR A 27 12.94 3.08 6.69
N LEU A 28 12.12 2.53 5.80
CA LEU A 28 10.67 2.47 6.00
C LEU A 28 10.32 1.57 7.19
N THR A 29 10.87 0.36 7.25
CA THR A 29 10.50 -0.63 8.29
C THR A 29 10.96 -0.25 9.69
N HIS A 30 12.05 0.51 9.80
CA HIS A 30 12.54 1.05 11.07
C HIS A 30 11.94 2.41 11.45
N SER A 31 11.19 3.06 10.55
CA SER A 31 10.54 4.34 10.85
C SER A 31 9.50 4.20 11.96
N GLU A 32 9.32 5.28 12.73
CA GLU A 32 8.27 5.35 13.76
C GLU A 32 6.86 5.13 13.18
N ALA A 33 6.63 5.65 11.98
CA ALA A 33 5.37 5.48 11.24
C ALA A 33 5.03 4.01 11.04
N PHE A 34 6.00 3.21 10.55
CA PHE A 34 5.79 1.79 10.30
C PHE A 34 5.78 0.97 11.59
N ARG A 35 6.65 1.31 12.55
CA ARG A 35 6.77 0.56 13.82
C ARG A 35 5.52 0.63 14.68
N CYS A 36 4.82 1.77 14.68
CA CYS A 36 3.59 1.95 15.46
C CYS A 36 2.38 1.18 14.90
N LEU A 37 2.46 0.62 13.70
CA LEU A 37 1.40 -0.20 13.12
C LEU A 37 1.29 -1.57 13.80
N SER A 38 0.06 -2.03 14.00
CA SER A 38 -0.23 -3.43 14.36
C SER A 38 0.19 -4.38 13.23
N GLY A 39 0.35 -5.67 13.55
CA GLY A 39 0.68 -6.69 12.54
C GLY A 39 -0.32 -6.72 11.38
N LYS A 40 -1.63 -6.58 11.68
CA LYS A 40 -2.68 -6.53 10.65
C LYS A 40 -2.57 -5.30 9.74
N GLN A 41 -2.26 -4.13 10.31
CA GLN A 41 -2.06 -2.89 9.56
C GLN A 41 -0.82 -2.98 8.66
N LYS A 42 0.26 -3.62 9.12
CA LYS A 42 1.43 -3.91 8.29
C LYS A 42 1.07 -4.82 7.12
N SER A 43 0.32 -5.91 7.36
CA SER A 43 -0.17 -6.77 6.28
C SER A 43 -1.08 -6.02 5.30
N LEU A 44 -1.95 -5.13 5.79
CA LEU A 44 -2.78 -4.27 4.94
C LEU A 44 -1.92 -3.37 4.05
N TYR A 45 -0.85 -2.79 4.59
CA TYR A 45 0.09 -1.99 3.79
C TYR A 45 0.78 -2.81 2.69
N LEU A 46 1.16 -4.07 2.97
CA LEU A 46 1.71 -4.97 1.95
C LEU A 46 0.69 -5.29 0.86
N LEU A 47 -0.58 -5.47 1.24
CA LEU A 47 -1.67 -5.65 0.28
C LEU A 47 -1.84 -4.40 -0.61
N CYS A 48 -1.74 -3.18 -0.05
CA CYS A 48 -1.72 -1.94 -0.83
C CYS A 48 -0.59 -1.96 -1.88
N MET A 49 0.63 -2.37 -1.51
CA MET A 49 1.75 -2.47 -2.44
C MET A 49 1.49 -3.48 -3.57
N GLN A 50 0.84 -4.61 -3.28
CA GLN A 50 0.48 -5.60 -4.29
C GLN A 50 -0.53 -5.03 -5.29
N GLN A 51 -1.46 -4.19 -4.85
CA GLN A 51 -2.47 -3.57 -5.73
C GLN A 51 -1.88 -2.61 -6.77
N LEU A 52 -0.65 -2.10 -6.57
CA LEU A 52 0.07 -1.34 -7.61
C LEU A 52 0.30 -2.16 -8.89
N LYS A 53 0.38 -3.48 -8.75
CA LYS A 53 0.61 -4.42 -9.84
C LYS A 53 -0.68 -5.10 -10.32
N ALA A 54 -1.83 -4.68 -9.82
CA ALA A 54 -3.11 -5.27 -10.19
C ALA A 54 -3.38 -5.12 -11.69
N VAL A 55 -4.20 -6.02 -12.24
CA VAL A 55 -4.60 -5.96 -13.65
C VAL A 55 -5.31 -4.64 -13.95
N MET A 56 -6.18 -4.19 -13.04
CA MET A 56 -6.95 -2.95 -13.14
C MET A 56 -6.45 -1.93 -12.12
N THR A 57 -5.62 -0.99 -12.57
CA THR A 57 -5.12 0.14 -11.77
C THR A 57 -5.81 1.44 -12.16
N PRO A 58 -5.81 2.48 -11.30
CA PRO A 58 -6.38 3.79 -11.64
C PRO A 58 -5.81 4.35 -12.95
N ARG A 59 -4.50 4.21 -13.19
CA ARG A 59 -3.83 4.57 -14.45
C ARG A 59 -4.47 3.93 -15.69
N LYS A 60 -4.89 2.67 -15.61
CA LYS A 60 -5.51 1.96 -16.74
C LYS A 60 -6.98 2.34 -16.94
N ILE A 61 -7.70 2.58 -15.85
CA ILE A 61 -9.13 2.91 -15.89
C ILE A 61 -9.37 4.39 -16.23
N TYR A 62 -8.49 5.28 -15.76
CA TYR A 62 -8.59 6.73 -15.90
C TYR A 62 -7.31 7.32 -16.52
N PRO A 63 -6.94 6.94 -17.75
CA PRO A 63 -5.66 7.31 -18.36
C PRO A 63 -5.51 8.82 -18.60
N SER A 64 -6.61 9.56 -18.72
CA SER A 64 -6.65 11.00 -19.00
C SER A 64 -6.76 11.89 -17.75
N VAL A 65 -6.78 11.31 -16.56
CA VAL A 65 -6.93 12.06 -15.30
C VAL A 65 -5.60 12.05 -14.54
N ASP A 66 -4.76 13.06 -14.78
CA ASP A 66 -3.39 13.16 -14.26
C ASP A 66 -3.27 12.88 -12.76
N GLN A 67 -4.23 13.36 -11.97
CA GLN A 67 -4.21 13.20 -10.52
C GLN A 67 -4.23 11.74 -10.06
N VAL A 68 -4.87 10.84 -10.83
CA VAL A 68 -5.00 9.41 -10.52
C VAL A 68 -4.18 8.52 -11.46
N CYS A 69 -3.68 9.07 -12.57
CA CYS A 69 -2.89 8.38 -13.58
C CYS A 69 -1.38 8.32 -13.22
N ARG A 70 -1.07 7.86 -12.01
CA ARG A 70 0.31 7.72 -11.51
C ARG A 70 0.63 6.26 -11.23
N ASP A 71 1.91 5.88 -11.30
CA ASP A 71 2.34 4.48 -11.12
C ASP A 71 2.27 4.01 -9.65
N ASP A 72 2.12 4.95 -8.72
CA ASP A 72 1.98 4.74 -7.28
C ASP A 72 0.52 4.78 -6.80
N THR A 73 -0.46 4.83 -7.71
CA THR A 73 -1.89 4.80 -7.37
C THR A 73 -2.47 3.39 -7.49
N PHE A 74 -3.46 3.11 -6.65
CA PHE A 74 -4.13 1.81 -6.61
C PHE A 74 -5.58 1.93 -6.16
N PHE A 75 -6.35 0.87 -6.44
CA PHE A 75 -7.64 0.65 -5.82
C PHE A 75 -7.48 -0.36 -4.70
N LEU A 76 -8.15 -0.13 -3.57
CA LEU A 76 -8.31 -1.16 -2.56
C LEU A 76 -9.73 -1.09 -2.00
N THR A 77 -10.45 -2.20 -2.11
CA THR A 77 -11.83 -2.32 -1.60
C THR A 77 -11.84 -3.29 -0.43
N PHE A 78 -12.86 -3.17 0.43
CA PHE A 78 -13.06 -4.12 1.51
C PHE A 78 -13.26 -5.55 0.99
N SER A 79 -13.93 -5.73 -0.15
CA SER A 79 -14.09 -7.03 -0.79
C SER A 79 -12.73 -7.60 -1.24
N THR A 80 -11.85 -6.78 -1.82
CA THR A 80 -10.48 -7.19 -2.16
C THR A 80 -9.72 -7.69 -0.93
N ALA A 81 -9.81 -6.94 0.18
CA ALA A 81 -9.13 -7.31 1.43
C ALA A 81 -9.74 -8.55 2.12
N CYS A 82 -11.04 -8.81 1.91
CA CYS A 82 -11.67 -10.07 2.34
C CYS A 82 -11.23 -11.26 1.46
N ASN A 83 -11.17 -11.06 0.15
CA ASN A 83 -10.75 -12.11 -0.81
C ASN A 83 -9.28 -12.52 -0.60
N ASP A 84 -8.45 -11.58 -0.13
CA ASP A 84 -7.07 -11.84 0.30
C ASP A 84 -6.99 -12.58 1.65
N GLY A 85 -8.11 -12.76 2.36
CA GLY A 85 -8.17 -13.41 3.66
C GLY A 85 -7.75 -12.53 4.84
N LEU A 86 -7.34 -11.28 4.59
CA LEU A 86 -6.86 -10.36 5.63
C LEU A 86 -8.00 -9.87 6.56
N TYR A 87 -9.22 -9.76 6.04
CA TYR A 87 -10.40 -9.32 6.78
C TYR A 87 -11.57 -10.30 6.66
N LYS A 88 -12.41 -10.33 7.69
CA LYS A 88 -13.69 -11.07 7.67
C LYS A 88 -14.79 -10.19 7.08
N VAL A 89 -15.78 -10.77 6.39
CA VAL A 89 -16.89 -10.06 5.73
C VAL A 89 -17.63 -9.07 6.65
N LYS A 90 -17.71 -9.32 7.97
CA LYS A 90 -18.38 -8.42 8.93
C LYS A 90 -17.47 -7.36 9.58
N SER A 91 -16.20 -7.27 9.15
CA SER A 91 -15.17 -6.42 9.78
C SER A 91 -14.85 -5.13 9.02
N GLU A 92 -15.80 -4.62 8.23
CA GLU A 92 -15.57 -3.44 7.39
C GLU A 92 -15.20 -2.18 8.18
N SER A 93 -15.77 -2.00 9.38
CA SER A 93 -15.41 -0.90 10.28
C SER A 93 -13.92 -0.97 10.69
N THR A 94 -13.40 -2.17 10.93
CA THR A 94 -11.99 -2.37 11.27
C THR A 94 -11.10 -2.08 10.07
N PHE A 95 -11.46 -2.56 8.88
CA PHE A 95 -10.75 -2.24 7.64
C PHE A 95 -10.66 -0.73 7.40
N ARG A 96 -11.77 0.01 7.56
CA ARG A 96 -11.79 1.47 7.41
C ARG A 96 -10.89 2.17 8.42
N ARG A 97 -10.88 1.73 9.68
CA ARG A 97 -10.00 2.26 10.73
C ARG A 97 -8.52 1.98 10.42
N ASP A 98 -8.20 0.80 9.93
CA ASP A 98 -6.82 0.44 9.58
C ASP A 98 -6.33 1.23 8.36
N MET A 99 -7.18 1.41 7.33
CA MET A 99 -6.90 2.31 6.21
C MET A 99 -6.72 3.77 6.66
N ALA A 100 -7.52 4.23 7.63
CA ALA A 100 -7.34 5.56 8.21
C ALA A 100 -6.01 5.66 8.96
N LYS A 101 -5.60 4.62 9.69
CA LYS A 101 -4.31 4.60 10.39
C LYS A 101 -3.13 4.69 9.42
N LEU A 102 -3.18 3.97 8.29
CA LEU A 102 -2.14 4.07 7.26
C LEU A 102 -2.03 5.48 6.66
N GLN A 103 -3.15 6.18 6.53
CA GLN A 103 -3.17 7.58 6.09
C GLN A 103 -2.63 8.52 7.16
N GLU A 104 -3.04 8.34 8.42
CA GLU A 104 -2.59 9.14 9.57
C GLU A 104 -1.07 9.12 9.73
N VAL A 105 -0.43 7.97 9.50
CA VAL A 105 1.04 7.84 9.60
C VAL A 105 1.77 8.18 8.30
N GLY A 106 1.06 8.70 7.28
CA GLY A 106 1.66 9.16 6.03
C GLY A 106 2.17 8.06 5.10
N LEU A 107 1.71 6.82 5.25
CA LEU A 107 2.14 5.70 4.40
C LEU A 107 1.34 5.62 3.09
N ILE A 108 0.08 6.06 3.12
CA ILE A 108 -0.80 6.15 1.94
C ILE A 108 -1.62 7.45 2.01
N ARG A 109 -2.21 7.85 0.90
CA ARG A 109 -3.16 8.97 0.83
C ARG A 109 -4.38 8.61 0.00
N CYS A 110 -5.56 9.09 0.39
CA CYS A 110 -6.77 9.00 -0.41
C CYS A 110 -6.83 10.18 -1.38
N ILE A 111 -6.67 9.92 -2.69
CA ILE A 111 -6.70 10.95 -3.73
C ILE A 111 -8.13 11.23 -4.18
N SER A 112 -8.96 10.20 -4.24
CA SER A 112 -10.35 10.33 -4.64
C SER A 112 -11.21 9.41 -3.80
N ASN A 113 -12.16 9.99 -3.05
CA ASN A 113 -13.12 9.24 -2.27
C ASN A 113 -14.37 8.93 -3.10
N GLY A 114 -14.51 7.67 -3.48
CA GLY A 114 -15.61 7.21 -4.33
C GLY A 114 -16.93 6.94 -3.59
N LYS A 115 -16.96 7.06 -2.24
CA LYS A 115 -18.11 6.66 -1.40
C LYS A 115 -19.44 7.27 -1.86
N ASN A 116 -19.47 8.60 -2.06
CA ASN A 116 -20.70 9.31 -2.41
C ASN A 116 -21.15 9.02 -3.85
N ARG A 117 -20.20 8.71 -4.74
CA ARG A 117 -20.46 8.43 -6.17
C ARG A 117 -20.61 6.93 -6.46
N ARG A 118 -20.55 6.07 -5.43
CA ARG A 118 -20.56 4.59 -5.55
C ARG A 118 -19.49 4.04 -6.50
N ILE A 119 -18.35 4.72 -6.59
CA ILE A 119 -17.17 4.27 -7.35
C ILE A 119 -16.06 3.84 -6.39
N LYS A 120 -15.04 3.14 -6.91
CA LYS A 120 -13.88 2.75 -6.11
C LYS A 120 -13.09 3.99 -5.70
N SER A 121 -12.69 4.05 -4.43
CA SER A 121 -11.75 5.08 -3.97
C SER A 121 -10.37 4.83 -4.57
N VAL A 122 -9.69 5.91 -4.95
CA VAL A 122 -8.32 5.89 -5.44
C VAL A 122 -7.37 6.28 -4.31
N TYR A 123 -6.43 5.40 -4.03
CA TYR A 123 -5.36 5.62 -3.07
C TYR A 123 -4.02 5.77 -3.78
N GLN A 124 -3.05 6.33 -3.08
CA GLN A 124 -1.69 6.45 -3.54
C GLN A 124 -0.72 6.15 -2.40
N MET A 125 0.42 5.54 -2.71
CA MET A 125 1.52 5.41 -1.75
C MET A 125 2.07 6.80 -1.42
N SER A 126 2.44 7.04 -0.17
CA SER A 126 2.91 8.35 0.28
C SER A 126 4.32 8.26 0.86
N PHE A 127 5.05 9.39 0.79
CA PHE A 127 6.36 9.57 1.42
C PHE A 127 6.25 10.38 2.73
N GLU A 128 5.06 10.85 3.09
CA GLU A 128 4.81 11.70 4.27
C GLU A 128 5.15 11.02 5.60
N TRP A 129 5.20 9.69 5.63
CA TRP A 129 5.70 8.91 6.77
C TRP A 129 7.11 9.33 7.20
N GLN A 130 7.91 9.90 6.28
CA GLN A 130 9.24 10.41 6.58
C GLN A 130 9.21 11.61 7.52
N ALA A 131 8.09 12.34 7.65
CA ALA A 131 7.94 13.45 8.58
C ALA A 131 7.23 13.04 9.89
N TYR A 132 6.70 11.82 9.95
CA TYR A 132 5.90 11.35 11.09
C TYR A 132 6.71 11.42 12.40
N LYS A 133 6.21 12.22 13.35
CA LYS A 133 6.81 12.51 14.67
C LYS A 133 8.16 13.23 14.66
N LEU A 134 8.68 13.68 13.51
CA LEU A 134 9.87 14.55 13.49
C LEU A 134 9.57 15.94 14.05
N GLU A 135 8.39 16.48 13.75
CA GLU A 135 7.97 17.81 14.24
C GLU A 135 7.83 17.87 15.77
N ASN A 136 7.51 16.75 16.43
CA ASN A 136 7.44 16.68 17.89
C ASN A 136 8.82 16.65 18.59
N THR A 137 9.91 16.48 17.82
CA THR A 137 11.27 16.38 18.34
C THR A 137 12.03 17.70 18.22
N LEU A 138 11.63 18.57 17.27
CA LEU A 138 12.22 19.91 17.07
C LEU A 138 11.51 21.01 17.90
N ALA A 139 10.39 20.68 18.54
CA ALA A 139 9.64 21.58 19.41
C ALA A 139 9.93 21.38 20.91
N LYS A 140 11.03 20.70 21.26
CA LYS A 140 11.57 20.55 22.62
C LYS A 140 12.98 21.07 22.67
#